data_AF-A0A202BCY9-F1
#
_entry.id   AF-A0A202BCY9-F1
#
_cell.length_a   1.000
_cell.length_b   1.000
_cell.length_c   1.000
_cell.angle_alpha   90.00
_cell.angle_beta   90.00
_cell.angle_gamma   90.00
#
_symmetry.space_group_name_H-M   'P 1'
#
loop_
_entity.id
_entity.type
_entity.pdbx_description
1 polymer ?
#
loop_
_entity_poly.entity_id
_entity_poly.type
_entity_poly.pdbx_seq_one_letter_code
_entity_poly.pdbx_strand_id
1 'polypeptide(L)'
;MNIDLQQFCASEHDRRTWLRTPFNVGGKTGASNGLIMIELDAVGDHPSPPSDFNVAKVLDSTPTAGYEPLPALPAPVLVPCRKCGGHGHGRKCESCDGDGEFEHHGHDYECKACDGEGELAGECPDCRGTGKRETSNLVQINDAFFNLRYLSLVAALPSAEIATAGPSGIAGFRFIGGRGALMPTRT
;
A
#
# COMPACT_ATOMS: atom_id res chain seq x y z
N MET A 1 1.61 -0.80 23.48
CA MET A 1 2.28 -0.77 22.16
C MET A 1 1.23 -0.40 21.15
N ASN A 2 1.46 0.61 20.29
CA ASN A 2 0.45 1.11 19.36
C ASN A 2 0.88 0.79 17.92
N ILE A 3 0.21 -0.17 17.29
CA ILE A 3 0.43 -0.50 15.87
C ILE A 3 -0.52 0.38 15.06
N ASP A 4 0.02 1.15 14.11
CA ASP A 4 -0.79 1.95 13.20
C ASP A 4 -1.43 1.05 12.12
N LEU A 5 -2.65 0.60 12.39
CA LEU A 5 -3.39 -0.30 11.51
C LEU A 5 -3.76 0.33 10.16
N GLN A 6 -3.78 1.66 10.08
CA GLN A 6 -4.12 2.35 8.84
C GLN A 6 -3.12 2.05 7.71
N GLN A 7 -1.88 1.68 8.05
CA GLN A 7 -0.85 1.31 7.07
C GLN A 7 -1.16 0.01 6.34
N PHE A 8 -2.00 -0.85 6.92
CA PHE A 8 -2.43 -2.12 6.35
C PHE A 8 -3.73 -2.00 5.55
N CYS A 9 -4.44 -0.88 5.66
CA CYS A 9 -5.71 -0.64 4.98
C CYS A 9 -5.51 -0.30 3.49
N ALA A 10 -6.57 -0.54 2.72
CA ALA A 10 -6.65 -0.12 1.33
C ALA A 10 -6.67 1.42 1.19
N SER A 11 -6.28 1.93 0.02
CA SER A 11 -6.35 3.37 -0.26
C SER A 11 -7.80 3.83 -0.44
N GLU A 12 -8.01 5.15 -0.39
CA GLU A 12 -9.31 5.78 -0.62
C GLU A 12 -9.91 5.49 -2.02
N HIS A 13 -9.10 5.02 -2.96
CA HIS A 13 -9.54 4.66 -4.31
C HIS A 13 -9.97 3.19 -4.43
N ASP A 14 -9.74 2.34 -3.41
CA ASP A 14 -10.16 0.93 -3.46
C ASP A 14 -11.68 0.83 -3.38
N ARG A 15 -12.31 0.11 -4.32
CA ARG A 15 -13.77 -0.04 -4.38
C ARG A 15 -14.36 -0.76 -3.15
N ARG A 16 -13.56 -1.54 -2.44
CA ARG A 16 -13.93 -2.22 -1.19
C ARG A 16 -13.75 -1.23 -0.04
N THR A 17 -14.73 -0.35 0.13
CA THR A 17 -14.69 0.74 1.12
C THR A 17 -14.42 0.27 2.54
N TRP A 18 -14.89 -0.92 2.91
CA TRP A 18 -14.68 -1.54 4.22
C TRP A 18 -13.22 -1.97 4.48
N LEU A 19 -12.35 -2.04 3.46
CA LEU A 19 -10.90 -2.26 3.62
C LEU A 19 -10.13 -0.96 3.88
N ARG A 20 -10.77 0.21 3.76
CA ARG A 20 -10.09 1.51 3.89
C ARG A 20 -9.83 1.90 5.34
N THR A 21 -10.45 1.21 6.28
CA THR A 21 -10.30 1.39 7.73
C THR A 21 -10.12 0.03 8.40
N PRO A 22 -9.57 -0.02 9.62
CA PRO A 22 -9.60 -1.24 10.43
C PRO A 22 -11.04 -1.70 10.65
N PHE A 23 -11.20 -2.98 10.98
CA PHE A 23 -12.49 -3.62 11.20
C PHE A 23 -12.44 -4.57 12.40
N ASN A 24 -13.57 -4.72 13.08
CA ASN A 24 -13.72 -5.66 14.20
C ASN A 24 -14.38 -6.96 13.73
N VAL A 25 -13.81 -8.10 14.09
CA VAL A 25 -14.29 -9.42 13.68
C VAL A 25 -13.91 -10.48 14.70
N GLY A 26 -14.86 -11.30 15.14
CA GLY A 26 -14.59 -12.41 16.07
C GLY A 26 -13.97 -12.00 17.40
N GLY A 27 -14.27 -10.79 17.92
CA GLY A 27 -13.68 -10.26 19.15
C GLY A 27 -12.23 -9.79 19.00
N LYS A 28 -11.76 -9.61 17.76
CA LYS A 28 -10.43 -9.12 17.40
C LYS A 28 -10.52 -7.93 16.47
N THR A 29 -9.41 -7.22 16.29
CA THR A 29 -9.29 -6.14 15.32
C THR A 29 -8.36 -6.56 14.19
N GLY A 30 -8.80 -6.30 12.96
CA GLY A 30 -8.03 -6.58 11.75
C GLY A 30 -7.95 -5.39 10.81
N ALA A 31 -6.98 -5.44 9.90
CA ALA A 31 -6.83 -4.50 8.80
C ALA A 31 -6.28 -5.22 7.57
N SER A 32 -6.67 -4.79 6.37
CA SER A 32 -6.20 -5.38 5.12
C SER A 32 -6.38 -4.45 3.93
N ASN A 33 -5.57 -4.67 2.90
CA ASN A 33 -5.74 -4.06 1.58
C ASN A 33 -5.94 -5.11 0.46
N GLY A 34 -6.16 -6.37 0.85
CA GLY A 34 -6.27 -7.52 -0.05
C GLY A 34 -4.95 -8.14 -0.51
N LEU A 35 -3.80 -7.56 -0.17
CA LEU A 35 -2.45 -8.11 -0.42
C LEU A 35 -1.73 -8.46 0.89
N ILE A 36 -2.04 -7.74 1.97
CA ILE A 36 -1.61 -8.05 3.33
C ILE A 36 -2.84 -8.04 4.26
N MET A 37 -2.81 -8.87 5.29
CA MET A 37 -3.80 -8.93 6.35
C MET A 37 -3.13 -9.03 7.70
N ILE A 38 -3.62 -8.30 8.69
CA ILE A 38 -3.19 -8.36 10.10
C ILE A 38 -4.40 -8.56 11.01
N GLU A 39 -4.24 -9.35 12.06
CA GLU A 39 -5.20 -9.61 13.14
C GLU A 39 -4.48 -9.55 14.48
N LEU A 40 -5.03 -8.80 15.43
CA LEU A 40 -4.53 -8.69 16.81
C LEU A 40 -5.70 -8.67 17.80
N ASP A 41 -5.39 -8.57 19.08
CA ASP A 41 -6.38 -8.34 20.13
C ASP A 41 -7.24 -7.11 19.83
N ALA A 42 -8.47 -7.10 20.34
CA ALA A 42 -9.41 -6.00 20.08
C ALA A 42 -8.84 -4.66 20.55
N VAL A 43 -8.75 -3.71 19.63
CA VAL A 43 -8.32 -2.34 19.87
C VAL A 43 -9.27 -1.40 19.15
N GLY A 44 -9.88 -0.48 19.90
CA GLY A 44 -10.79 0.52 19.36
C GLY A 44 -12.15 -0.02 18.94
N ASP A 45 -13.01 0.90 18.51
CA ASP A 45 -14.31 0.59 17.93
C ASP A 45 -14.25 0.81 16.41
N HIS A 46 -14.45 -0.26 15.66
CA HIS A 46 -14.28 -0.30 14.22
C HIS A 46 -15.47 -1.05 13.58
N PRO A 47 -15.87 -0.67 12.35
CA PRO A 47 -16.96 -1.33 11.67
C PRO A 47 -16.67 -2.82 11.46
N SER A 48 -17.72 -3.64 11.43
CA SER A 48 -17.57 -5.05 11.03
C SER A 48 -17.32 -5.14 9.52
N PRO A 49 -16.51 -6.09 9.05
CA PRO A 49 -16.41 -6.37 7.63
C PRO A 49 -17.70 -7.03 7.11
N PRO A 50 -17.88 -7.13 5.78
CA PRO A 50 -18.95 -7.92 5.17
C PRO A 50 -18.99 -9.36 5.69
N SER A 51 -20.19 -9.95 5.80
CA SER A 51 -20.39 -11.28 6.38
C SER A 51 -19.76 -12.43 5.57
N ASP A 52 -19.51 -12.22 4.29
CA ASP A 52 -18.82 -13.16 3.40
C ASP A 52 -17.29 -13.06 3.51
N PHE A 53 -16.75 -12.03 4.17
CA PHE A 53 -15.33 -11.90 4.43
C PHE A 53 -14.92 -12.72 5.65
N ASN A 54 -14.26 -13.85 5.38
CA ASN A 54 -13.82 -14.77 6.42
C ASN A 54 -12.32 -14.64 6.71
N VAL A 55 -12.00 -13.86 7.76
CA VAL A 55 -10.63 -13.64 8.25
C VAL A 55 -9.96 -14.94 8.67
N ALA A 56 -10.66 -15.78 9.44
CA ALA A 56 -10.14 -17.05 9.91
C ALA A 56 -9.74 -17.94 8.73
N LYS A 57 -10.56 -18.02 7.68
CA LYS A 57 -10.25 -18.79 6.47
C LYS A 57 -8.94 -18.34 5.80
N VAL A 58 -8.65 -17.04 5.77
CA VAL A 58 -7.38 -16.53 5.21
C VAL A 58 -6.22 -16.90 6.13
N LEU A 59 -6.33 -16.63 7.44
CA LEU A 59 -5.24 -16.88 8.38
C LEU A 59 -4.96 -18.37 8.60
N ASP A 60 -5.99 -19.21 8.57
CA ASP A 60 -5.88 -20.66 8.72
C ASP A 60 -5.34 -21.34 7.44
N SER A 61 -5.27 -20.60 6.32
CA SER A 61 -4.58 -21.06 5.11
C SER A 61 -3.07 -20.79 5.11
N THR A 62 -2.55 -20.11 6.15
CA THR A 62 -1.11 -19.85 6.31
C THR A 62 -0.38 -21.04 6.95
N PRO A 63 0.95 -21.16 6.78
CA PRO A 63 1.74 -22.20 7.45
C PRO A 63 1.54 -22.23 8.97
N THR A 64 1.50 -23.43 9.54
CA THR A 64 1.42 -23.61 10.99
C THR A 64 2.79 -23.63 11.67
N ALA A 65 3.86 -23.89 10.91
CA ALA A 65 5.25 -24.00 11.36
C ALA A 65 6.22 -23.37 10.33
N GLY A 66 7.52 -23.35 10.65
CA GLY A 66 8.56 -22.80 9.77
C GLY A 66 8.66 -21.28 9.81
N TYR A 67 8.31 -20.67 10.94
CA TYR A 67 8.45 -19.23 11.16
C TYR A 67 9.90 -18.91 11.51
N GLU A 68 10.47 -17.98 10.76
CA GLU A 68 11.83 -17.50 10.95
C GLU A 68 11.83 -15.96 11.00
N PRO A 69 12.81 -15.34 11.68
CA PRO A 69 12.98 -13.88 11.63
C PRO A 69 13.09 -13.38 10.19
N LEU A 70 12.51 -12.21 9.91
CA LEU A 70 12.64 -11.63 8.57
C LEU A 70 14.13 -11.40 8.25
N PRO A 71 14.57 -11.67 7.01
CA PRO A 71 15.91 -11.34 6.59
C PRO A 71 16.11 -9.82 6.58
N ALA A 72 17.37 -9.38 6.55
CA ALA A 72 17.69 -7.98 6.34
C ALA A 72 17.08 -7.51 5.01
N LEU A 73 16.14 -6.56 5.08
CA LEU A 73 15.46 -6.05 3.90
C LEU A 73 16.34 -5.01 3.18
N PRO A 74 16.39 -5.03 1.84
CA PRO A 74 17.07 -3.98 1.09
C PRO A 74 16.37 -2.63 1.31
N ALA A 75 17.13 -1.54 1.17
CA ALA A 75 16.54 -0.20 1.17
C ALA A 75 15.58 -0.05 -0.01
N PRO A 76 14.44 0.64 0.16
CA PRO A 76 13.55 0.94 -0.94
C PRO A 76 14.28 1.79 -1.98
N VAL A 77 14.17 1.39 -3.25
CA VAL A 77 14.70 2.17 -4.37
C VAL A 77 13.62 3.17 -4.77
N LEU A 78 13.93 4.45 -4.61
CA LEU A 78 13.04 5.53 -4.96
C LEU A 78 13.35 6.01 -6.37
N VAL A 79 12.34 6.01 -7.24
CA VAL A 79 12.39 6.60 -8.58
C VAL A 79 11.56 7.88 -8.63
N PRO A 80 11.89 8.84 -9.51
CA PRO A 80 11.05 10.00 -9.74
C PRO A 80 9.61 9.61 -10.07
N CYS A 81 8.65 10.28 -9.46
CA CYS A 81 7.24 10.08 -9.76
C CYS A 81 6.96 10.53 -11.20
N ARG A 82 6.62 9.58 -12.08
CA ARG A 82 6.32 9.89 -13.50
C ARG A 82 5.16 10.87 -13.68
N LYS A 83 4.18 10.88 -12.76
CA LYS A 83 3.00 11.73 -12.84
C LYS A 83 3.29 13.22 -12.64
N CYS A 84 4.29 13.56 -11.83
CA CYS A 84 4.72 14.94 -11.59
C CYS A 84 6.17 15.18 -12.02
N GLY A 85 6.77 14.29 -12.82
CA GLY A 85 8.16 14.39 -13.26
C GLY A 85 9.21 14.41 -12.14
N GLY A 86 8.84 14.08 -10.89
CA GLY A 86 9.74 14.17 -9.75
C GLY A 86 9.54 15.37 -8.82
N HIS A 87 8.67 16.32 -9.17
CA HIS A 87 8.51 17.58 -8.42
C HIS A 87 7.70 17.44 -7.13
N GLY A 88 6.82 16.44 -7.07
CA GLY A 88 5.97 16.16 -5.91
C GLY A 88 4.70 17.01 -5.84
N HIS A 89 4.65 18.10 -6.57
CA HIS A 89 3.50 18.97 -6.78
C HIS A 89 3.36 19.22 -8.29
N GLY A 90 2.29 19.90 -8.71
CA GLY A 90 2.14 20.34 -10.10
C GLY A 90 1.93 19.16 -11.05
N ARG A 91 0.67 18.79 -11.31
CA ARG A 91 0.40 17.90 -12.46
C ARG A 91 0.40 18.77 -13.71
N LYS A 92 1.13 18.33 -14.74
CA LYS A 92 1.04 18.90 -16.09
C LYS A 92 -0.44 19.12 -16.45
N CYS A 93 -0.80 20.35 -16.83
CA CYS A 93 -2.16 20.68 -17.23
C CYS A 93 -2.47 19.97 -18.55
N GLU A 94 -3.35 18.98 -18.51
CA GLU A 94 -3.76 18.20 -19.70
C GLU A 94 -4.55 19.05 -20.70
N SER A 95 -5.06 20.21 -20.28
CA SER A 95 -5.78 21.10 -21.19
C SER A 95 -4.81 21.80 -22.14
N CYS A 96 -3.73 22.41 -21.64
CA CYS A 96 -2.72 23.12 -22.46
C CYS A 96 -1.44 22.33 -22.68
N ASP A 97 -1.45 21.03 -22.41
CA ASP A 97 -0.27 20.18 -22.47
C ASP A 97 0.98 20.82 -21.84
N GLY A 98 0.81 21.45 -20.68
CA GLY A 98 1.90 22.02 -19.89
C GLY A 98 2.39 23.40 -20.33
N ASP A 99 1.86 23.96 -21.42
CA ASP A 99 2.37 25.22 -21.97
C ASP A 99 1.83 26.45 -21.22
N GLY A 100 0.71 26.29 -20.50
CA GLY A 100 0.03 27.40 -19.82
C GLY A 100 -0.83 28.26 -20.75
N GLU A 101 -0.70 28.08 -22.06
CA GLU A 101 -1.38 28.88 -23.07
C GLU A 101 -1.85 28.04 -24.27
N PHE A 102 -2.62 28.67 -25.16
CA PHE A 102 -3.11 28.12 -26.42
C PHE A 102 -3.02 29.17 -27.53
N GLU A 103 -2.57 28.78 -28.71
CA GLU A 103 -2.67 29.65 -29.90
C GLU A 103 -3.98 29.37 -30.66
N HIS A 104 -4.76 30.41 -30.94
CA HIS A 104 -5.90 30.31 -31.86
C HIS A 104 -5.98 31.55 -32.76
N HIS A 105 -5.94 31.34 -34.08
CA HIS A 105 -5.94 32.40 -35.09
C HIS A 105 -4.83 33.46 -34.90
N GLY A 106 -3.63 33.06 -34.46
CA GLY A 106 -2.48 33.95 -34.26
C GLY A 106 -2.58 34.83 -33.01
N HIS A 107 -3.46 34.46 -32.07
CA HIS A 107 -3.55 35.07 -30.75
C HIS A 107 -3.33 34.01 -29.67
N ASP A 108 -2.58 34.37 -28.64
CA ASP A 108 -2.34 33.52 -27.47
C ASP A 108 -3.41 33.74 -26.41
N TYR A 109 -3.89 32.64 -25.85
CA TYR A 109 -4.91 32.61 -24.81
C TYR A 109 -4.37 31.85 -23.60
N GLU A 110 -4.48 32.47 -22.43
CA GLU A 110 -4.12 31.83 -21.18
C GLU A 110 -5.03 30.63 -20.89
N CYS A 111 -4.42 29.51 -20.46
CA CYS A 111 -5.14 28.31 -20.09
C CYS A 111 -5.82 28.47 -18.75
N LYS A 112 -7.14 28.72 -18.78
CA LYS A 112 -7.99 28.85 -17.59
C LYS A 112 -8.03 27.62 -16.68
N ALA A 113 -7.66 26.44 -17.18
CA ALA A 113 -7.65 25.25 -16.34
C ALA A 113 -6.51 25.29 -15.31
N CYS A 114 -5.40 25.94 -15.64
CA CYS A 114 -4.22 26.08 -14.80
C CYS A 114 -3.85 27.54 -14.54
N ASP A 115 -4.75 28.49 -14.85
CA ASP A 115 -4.53 29.93 -14.71
C ASP A 115 -3.16 30.39 -15.27
N GLY A 116 -2.81 29.91 -16.47
CA GLY A 116 -1.57 30.30 -17.14
C GLY A 116 -0.29 29.58 -16.70
N GLU A 117 -0.33 28.81 -15.62
CA GLU A 117 0.89 28.23 -15.00
C GLU A 117 1.42 26.98 -15.73
N GLY A 118 0.62 26.37 -16.62
CA GLY A 118 0.95 25.09 -17.26
C GLY A 118 0.83 23.87 -16.34
N GLU A 119 0.68 24.07 -15.04
CA GLU A 119 0.53 23.01 -14.04
C GLU A 119 -0.67 23.27 -13.12
N LEU A 120 -1.37 22.22 -12.72
CA LEU A 120 -2.45 22.34 -11.73
C LEU A 120 -1.86 22.35 -10.32
N ALA A 121 -2.28 23.33 -9.52
CA ALA A 121 -1.88 23.47 -8.12
C ALA A 121 -2.26 22.23 -7.27
N GLY A 122 -1.40 21.90 -6.31
CA GLY A 122 -1.63 20.84 -5.34
C GLY A 122 -0.54 19.77 -5.32
N GLU A 123 -0.54 18.97 -4.26
CA GLU A 123 0.34 17.82 -4.13
C GLU A 123 -0.01 16.75 -5.16
N CYS A 124 1.01 16.11 -5.73
CA CYS A 124 0.79 14.99 -6.63
C CYS A 124 0.21 13.81 -5.83
N PRO A 125 -1.02 13.33 -6.14
CA PRO A 125 -1.68 12.28 -5.35
C PRO A 125 -0.94 10.93 -5.43
N ASP A 126 -0.24 10.68 -6.55
CA ASP A 126 0.50 9.45 -6.81
C ASP A 126 1.73 9.26 -5.91
N CYS A 127 2.38 10.36 -5.54
CA CYS A 127 3.54 10.35 -4.65
C CYS A 127 3.32 11.11 -3.35
N ARG A 128 2.10 11.63 -3.12
CA ARG A 128 1.71 12.44 -1.95
C ARG A 128 2.73 13.53 -1.61
N GLY A 129 3.00 14.42 -2.56
CA GLY A 129 3.92 15.53 -2.31
C GLY A 129 5.42 15.20 -2.43
N THR A 130 5.82 13.93 -2.38
CA THR A 130 7.25 13.57 -2.23
C THR A 130 8.11 13.67 -3.50
N GLY A 131 7.47 13.67 -4.67
CA GLY A 131 8.15 13.59 -5.96
C GLY A 131 8.77 12.23 -6.26
N LYS A 132 8.66 11.26 -5.35
CA LYS A 132 9.32 9.96 -5.47
C LYS A 132 8.31 8.83 -5.29
N ARG A 133 8.54 7.72 -5.96
CA ARG A 133 7.78 6.47 -5.76
C ARG A 133 8.76 5.33 -5.55
N GLU A 134 8.42 4.41 -4.67
CA GLU A 134 9.16 3.16 -4.56
C GLU A 134 8.97 2.34 -5.83
N THR A 135 10.06 1.84 -6.41
CA THR A 135 9.95 0.76 -7.39
C THR A 135 9.44 -0.49 -6.69
N SER A 136 8.67 -1.31 -7.41
CA SER A 136 8.28 -2.64 -6.93
C SER A 136 9.53 -3.51 -6.81
N ASN A 137 10.23 -3.39 -5.68
CA ASN A 137 11.34 -4.25 -5.35
C ASN A 137 10.74 -5.58 -4.88
N LEU A 138 11.03 -6.64 -5.62
CA LEU A 138 10.69 -7.99 -5.20
C LEU A 138 11.82 -8.50 -4.32
N VAL A 139 11.47 -9.02 -3.15
CA VAL A 139 12.40 -9.69 -2.24
C VAL A 139 12.02 -11.15 -2.22
N GLN A 140 13.00 -12.00 -2.43
CA GLN A 140 12.83 -13.44 -2.30
C GLN A 140 12.98 -13.84 -0.83
N ILE A 141 12.01 -14.56 -0.30
CA ILE A 141 12.11 -15.27 0.97
C ILE A 141 11.82 -16.73 0.67
N ASN A 142 12.81 -17.60 0.93
CA ASN A 142 12.79 -19.00 0.50
C ASN A 142 12.50 -19.11 -1.01
N ASP A 143 11.38 -19.71 -1.35
CA ASP A 143 10.94 -20.01 -2.72
C ASP A 143 9.86 -19.04 -3.25
N ALA A 144 9.51 -18.00 -2.49
CA ALA A 144 8.47 -17.04 -2.84
C ALA A 144 9.02 -15.60 -2.95
N PHE A 145 8.43 -14.82 -3.85
CA PHE A 145 8.73 -13.39 -4.02
C PHE A 145 7.63 -12.53 -3.38
N PHE A 146 8.04 -11.48 -2.67
CA PHE A 146 7.14 -10.54 -2.00
C PHE A 146 7.49 -9.11 -2.38
N ASN A 147 6.48 -8.24 -2.37
CA ASN A 147 6.71 -6.81 -2.55
C ASN A 147 7.38 -6.25 -1.29
N LEU A 148 8.54 -5.60 -1.46
CA LEU A 148 9.35 -5.00 -0.39
C LEU A 148 8.52 -4.12 0.53
N ARG A 149 7.61 -3.31 0.00
CA ARG A 149 6.74 -2.43 0.80
C ARG A 149 5.99 -3.19 1.88
N TYR A 150 5.41 -4.34 1.54
CA TYR A 150 4.65 -5.13 2.51
C TYR A 150 5.57 -5.87 3.48
N LEU A 151 6.74 -6.32 3.04
CA LEU A 151 7.74 -6.86 3.96
C LEU A 151 8.24 -5.80 4.95
N SER A 152 8.39 -4.54 4.53
CA SER A 152 8.76 -3.44 5.43
C SER A 152 7.68 -3.19 6.48
N LEU A 153 6.39 -3.29 6.13
CA LEU A 153 5.30 -3.24 7.12
C LEU A 153 5.39 -4.38 8.14
N VAL A 154 5.67 -5.60 7.68
CA VAL A 154 5.84 -6.75 8.57
C VAL A 154 7.08 -6.60 9.45
N ALA A 155 8.22 -6.16 8.90
CA ALA A 155 9.46 -5.96 9.63
C ALA A 155 9.39 -4.87 10.70
N ALA A 156 8.47 -3.89 10.54
CA ALA A 156 8.20 -2.88 11.55
C ALA A 156 7.40 -3.41 12.76
N LEU A 157 6.83 -4.62 12.66
CA LEU A 157 6.10 -5.25 13.75
C LEU A 157 7.07 -5.85 14.79
N PRO A 158 6.68 -5.85 16.07
CA PRO A 158 7.53 -6.29 17.18
C PRO A 158 7.87 -7.78 17.08
N SER A 159 9.16 -8.12 16.96
CA SER A 159 9.64 -9.50 16.85
C SER A 159 8.93 -10.28 15.74
N ALA A 160 8.80 -9.66 14.56
CA ALA A 160 8.12 -10.26 13.44
C ALA A 160 8.89 -11.47 12.87
N GLU A 161 8.15 -12.54 12.59
CA GLU A 161 8.61 -13.76 11.94
C GLU A 161 7.69 -14.09 10.77
N ILE A 162 8.22 -14.76 9.74
CA ILE A 162 7.48 -15.13 8.53
C ILE A 162 7.71 -16.60 8.17
N ALA A 163 6.68 -17.24 7.62
CA ALA A 163 6.70 -18.60 7.09
C ALA A 163 6.09 -18.62 5.69
N THR A 164 6.75 -19.28 4.72
CA THR A 164 6.28 -19.39 3.34
C THR A 164 5.60 -20.75 3.08
N ALA A 165 4.72 -20.80 2.07
CA ALA A 165 3.91 -21.97 1.72
C ALA A 165 4.09 -22.37 0.25
N GLY A 166 5.32 -22.42 -0.24
CA GLY A 166 5.58 -22.59 -1.67
C GLY A 166 5.66 -21.24 -2.42
N PRO A 167 5.99 -21.24 -3.73
CA PRO A 167 6.21 -20.02 -4.52
C PRO A 167 4.98 -19.12 -4.70
N SER A 168 3.78 -19.69 -4.56
CA SER A 168 2.50 -19.00 -4.74
C SER A 168 1.56 -19.13 -3.54
N GLY A 169 1.99 -19.82 -2.48
CA GLY A 169 1.19 -19.98 -1.28
C GLY A 169 1.21 -18.73 -0.42
N ILE A 170 0.10 -18.49 0.28
CA ILE A 170 -0.03 -17.35 1.19
C ILE A 170 0.96 -17.53 2.33
N ALA A 171 1.86 -16.56 2.52
CA ALA A 171 2.77 -16.57 3.65
C ALA A 171 2.04 -16.17 4.92
N GLY A 172 2.40 -16.80 6.03
CA GLY A 172 1.96 -16.39 7.37
C GLY A 172 3.04 -15.54 8.02
N PHE A 173 2.66 -14.51 8.76
CA PHE A 173 3.58 -13.82 9.67
C PHE A 173 3.00 -13.75 11.08
N ARG A 174 3.88 -13.70 12.08
CA ARG A 174 3.55 -13.59 13.51
C ARG A 174 4.41 -12.51 14.13
N PHE A 175 3.91 -11.89 15.18
CA PHE A 175 4.59 -10.83 15.91
C PHE A 175 4.02 -10.75 17.33
N ILE A 176 4.64 -9.98 18.22
CA ILE A 176 4.10 -9.76 19.56
C ILE A 176 2.77 -9.01 19.46
N GLY A 177 1.68 -9.70 19.80
CA GLY A 177 0.33 -9.16 19.84
C GLY A 177 -0.57 -9.59 18.68
N GLY A 178 -0.09 -10.37 17.72
CA GLY A 178 -0.96 -10.81 16.63
C GLY A 178 -0.32 -11.70 15.57
N ARG A 179 -1.06 -11.87 14.48
CA ARG A 179 -0.67 -12.65 13.30
C ARG A 179 -1.19 -12.00 12.03
N GLY A 180 -0.72 -12.48 10.90
CA GLY A 180 -1.23 -12.02 9.63
C GLY A 180 -0.85 -12.91 8.46
N ALA A 181 -1.31 -12.49 7.29
CA ALA A 181 -1.08 -13.17 6.03
C ALA A 181 -0.55 -12.19 4.99
N LEU A 182 0.38 -12.65 4.16
CA LEU A 182 1.00 -11.87 3.11
C LEU A 182 0.93 -12.62 1.78
N MET A 183 0.35 -11.98 0.77
CA MET A 183 0.26 -12.54 -0.57
C MET A 183 1.62 -12.45 -1.28
N PRO A 184 2.16 -13.56 -1.82
CA PRO A 184 3.32 -13.51 -2.71
C PRO A 184 2.95 -12.82 -4.03
N THR A 185 3.95 -12.24 -4.69
CA THR A 185 3.81 -11.74 -6.06
C THR A 185 3.86 -12.90 -7.04
N ARG A 186 2.95 -12.92 -8.01
CA ARG A 186 3.07 -13.83 -9.16
C ARG A 186 4.23 -13.33 -10.03
N THR A 187 5.24 -14.17 -10.19
CA THR A 187 6.37 -13.96 -11.11
C THR A 187 6.15 -14.76 -12.38
#